data_AF-A0A554IYK7-F1
#
_entry.id   AF-A0A554IYK7-F1
#
_cell.length_a   1.000
_cell.length_b   1.000
_cell.length_c   1.000
_cell.angle_alpha   90.00
_cell.angle_beta   90.00
_cell.angle_gamma   90.00
#
_symmetry.space_group_name_H-M   'P 1'
#
loop_
_entity.id
_entity.type
_entity.pdbx_description
1 polymer ?
#
loop_
_entity_poly.entity_id
_entity_poly.type
_entity_poly.pdbx_seq_one_letter_code
_entity_poly.pdbx_strand_id
1 'polypeptide(L)'
;MEWPEEMQRNLKRATTLRYGENPHQEAALYLDESDTRPSVARATQVQGKELSFNNLQDADAAFECVAEFEEPACVIVKHMNPCGVAVASDVKEAYLRAYACDTVSAFGGIVALNSTLTEQLAMELVKIFLEVVIAPDAEAEALAILSTKANVRVLLTGSMPDPTQERTTVRSISGGFLVQTADNKVFDGAEAHRGLKTVTKRAPSAEELSDLLFAFTVVKHVKSNAIVYAKDGATKGVGAGQMSRIYSAKIAAIIQPGGSLKDQDSIDAADSCGMAMVFTGVRHFRH
;
A
#
# COMPACT_ATOMS: atom_id res chain seq x y z
N MET A 1 -9.29 24.60 5.21
CA MET A 1 -8.87 24.83 3.82
C MET A 1 -10.09 25.36 3.08
N GLU A 2 -9.97 26.55 2.48
CA GLU A 2 -11.02 27.13 1.65
C GLU A 2 -10.77 26.67 0.20
N TRP A 3 -11.79 26.14 -0.48
CA TRP A 3 -11.65 25.61 -1.84
C TRP A 3 -11.89 26.72 -2.86
N PRO A 4 -11.03 26.90 -3.87
CA PRO A 4 -11.19 27.98 -4.84
C PRO A 4 -12.41 27.74 -5.74
N GLU A 5 -13.05 28.82 -6.18
CA GLU A 5 -14.16 28.77 -7.16
C GLU A 5 -13.69 28.26 -8.54
N GLU A 6 -12.45 28.56 -8.92
CA GLU A 6 -11.82 28.10 -10.15
C GLU A 6 -10.52 27.34 -9.86
N MET A 7 -10.32 26.19 -10.49
CA MET A 7 -9.11 25.37 -10.33
C MET A 7 -8.50 25.03 -11.70
N GLN A 8 -7.20 25.29 -11.86
CA GLN A 8 -6.42 24.97 -13.05
C GLN A 8 -5.28 24.02 -12.68
N ARG A 9 -5.01 23.01 -13.53
CA ARG A 9 -3.85 22.10 -13.41
C ARG A 9 -3.06 22.08 -14.70
N ASN A 10 -1.77 22.42 -14.61
CA ASN A 10 -0.86 22.41 -15.75
C ASN A 10 -0.14 21.07 -15.82
N LEU A 11 -0.47 20.26 -16.82
CA LEU A 11 0.05 18.91 -16.99
C LEU A 11 0.87 18.80 -18.27
N LYS A 12 2.06 18.21 -18.16
CA LYS A 12 2.95 17.96 -19.30
C LYS A 12 3.07 16.48 -19.57
N ARG A 13 2.84 16.07 -20.83
CA ARG A 13 2.97 14.66 -21.22
C ARG A 13 4.43 14.20 -21.07
N ALA A 14 4.67 13.21 -20.22
CA ALA A 14 5.96 12.55 -20.11
C ALA A 14 6.15 11.50 -21.20
N THR A 15 5.18 10.60 -21.36
CA THR A 15 5.26 9.53 -22.36
C THR A 15 3.88 9.04 -22.77
N THR A 16 3.77 8.48 -23.98
CA THR A 16 2.61 7.69 -24.40
C THR A 16 2.77 6.25 -23.89
N LEU A 17 1.68 5.63 -23.47
CA LEU A 17 1.66 4.25 -23.02
C LEU A 17 1.15 3.36 -24.14
N ARG A 18 1.55 2.08 -24.13
CA ARG A 18 1.16 1.10 -25.15
C ARG A 18 -0.37 0.95 -25.28
N TYR A 19 -1.07 1.02 -24.16
CA TYR A 19 -2.52 1.04 -24.03
C TYR A 19 -2.90 1.50 -22.61
N GLY A 20 -4.19 1.77 -22.39
CA GLY A 20 -4.77 2.11 -21.09
C GLY A 20 -4.91 0.90 -20.17
N GLU A 21 -6.00 0.84 -19.41
CA GLU A 21 -6.27 -0.32 -18.55
C GLU A 21 -6.47 -1.60 -19.36
N ASN A 22 -7.02 -1.47 -20.58
CA ASN A 22 -7.26 -2.54 -21.54
C ASN A 22 -6.63 -2.25 -22.91
N PRO A 23 -6.28 -3.27 -23.71
CA PRO A 23 -5.56 -3.09 -24.98
C PRO A 23 -6.23 -2.21 -26.05
N HIS A 24 -7.55 -2.02 -25.98
CA HIS A 24 -8.30 -1.20 -26.92
C HIS A 24 -8.36 0.29 -26.53
N GLN A 25 -7.82 0.65 -25.36
CA GLN A 25 -7.80 2.02 -24.85
C GLN A 25 -6.42 2.62 -25.10
N GLU A 26 -6.37 3.88 -25.52
CA GLU A 26 -5.12 4.66 -25.62
C GLU A 26 -4.83 5.36 -24.29
N ALA A 27 -3.54 5.56 -23.95
CA ALA A 27 -3.16 6.24 -22.73
C ALA A 27 -1.81 6.96 -22.82
N ALA A 28 -1.59 7.90 -21.91
CA ALA A 28 -0.33 8.60 -21.74
C ALA A 28 -0.14 9.00 -20.27
N LEU A 29 1.11 9.06 -19.82
CA LEU A 29 1.48 9.60 -18.53
C LEU A 29 1.73 11.11 -18.65
N TYR A 30 1.13 11.88 -17.76
CA TYR A 30 1.35 13.31 -17.62
C TYR A 30 1.92 13.63 -16.24
N LEU A 31 2.81 14.62 -16.18
CA LEU A 31 3.40 15.13 -14.95
C LEU A 31 2.83 16.50 -14.62
N ASP A 32 2.54 16.70 -13.35
CA ASP A 32 2.38 18.04 -12.78
C ASP A 32 3.77 18.62 -12.52
N GLU A 33 4.18 19.64 -13.29
CA GLU A 33 5.51 20.24 -13.15
C GLU A 33 5.68 21.03 -11.85
N SER A 34 4.59 21.34 -11.14
CA SER A 34 4.64 22.01 -9.82
C SER A 34 4.91 21.06 -8.66
N ASP A 35 4.71 19.75 -8.85
CA ASP A 35 4.91 18.73 -7.82
C ASP A 35 6.21 17.95 -8.06
N THR A 36 7.15 18.04 -7.13
CA THR A 36 8.45 17.35 -7.16
C THR A 36 8.51 16.13 -6.23
N ARG A 37 7.37 15.72 -5.65
CA ARG A 37 7.28 14.55 -4.77
C ARG A 37 7.87 13.29 -5.44
N PRO A 38 8.76 12.55 -4.76
CA PRO A 38 9.22 11.24 -5.21
C PRO A 38 8.02 10.34 -5.50
N SER A 39 7.93 9.80 -6.71
CA SER A 39 6.73 9.09 -7.15
C SER A 39 7.05 8.17 -8.32
N VAL A 40 6.14 7.22 -8.59
CA VAL A 40 6.25 6.31 -9.73
C VAL A 40 6.30 7.06 -11.05
N ALA A 41 5.53 8.15 -11.16
CA ALA A 41 5.50 8.99 -12.35
C ALA A 41 6.86 9.65 -12.66
N ARG A 42 7.70 9.84 -11.64
CA ARG A 42 9.02 10.47 -11.74
C ARG A 42 10.19 9.48 -11.58
N ALA A 43 9.90 8.19 -11.40
CA ALA A 43 10.91 7.18 -11.18
C ALA A 43 11.76 6.95 -12.43
N THR A 44 13.04 6.67 -12.23
CA THR A 44 13.93 6.23 -13.32
C THR A 44 13.76 4.74 -13.52
N GLN A 45 13.33 4.33 -14.71
CA GLN A 45 13.32 2.92 -15.08
C GLN A 45 14.73 2.50 -15.52
N VAL A 46 15.41 1.72 -14.67
CA VAL A 46 16.80 1.27 -14.93
C VAL A 46 16.87 -0.06 -15.68
N GLN A 47 15.76 -0.80 -15.75
CA GLN A 47 15.67 -2.08 -16.47
C GLN A 47 14.23 -2.37 -16.91
N GLY A 48 14.10 -3.25 -17.91
CA GLY A 48 12.87 -4.00 -18.19
C GLY A 48 12.11 -3.50 -19.41
N LYS A 49 10.94 -4.10 -19.64
CA LYS A 49 10.00 -3.68 -20.69
C LYS A 49 9.38 -2.32 -20.37
N GLU A 50 8.84 -1.65 -21.38
CA GLU A 50 8.00 -0.46 -21.17
C GLU A 50 6.90 -0.71 -20.11
N LEU A 51 6.65 0.31 -19.28
CA LEU A 51 5.58 0.29 -18.28
C LEU A 51 4.20 0.38 -18.95
N SER A 52 3.26 -0.45 -18.48
CA SER A 52 1.85 -0.32 -18.83
C SER A 52 1.12 0.65 -17.89
N PHE A 53 -0.10 1.04 -18.27
CA PHE A 53 -1.00 1.82 -17.41
C PHE A 53 -1.21 1.15 -16.04
N ASN A 54 -1.44 -0.17 -16.04
CA ASN A 54 -1.66 -0.93 -14.81
C ASN A 54 -0.37 -1.06 -13.99
N ASN A 55 0.80 -1.14 -14.63
CA ASN A 55 2.07 -1.12 -13.88
C ASN A 55 2.25 0.18 -13.11
N LEU A 56 1.91 1.32 -13.71
CA LEU A 56 1.99 2.61 -13.03
C LEU A 56 1.02 2.69 -11.84
N GLN A 57 -0.24 2.26 -12.02
CA GLN A 57 -1.23 2.25 -10.94
C GLN A 57 -0.86 1.31 -9.78
N ASP A 58 -0.44 0.09 -10.10
CA ASP A 58 -0.09 -0.91 -9.08
C ASP A 58 1.20 -0.52 -8.35
N ALA A 59 2.19 0.04 -9.06
CA ALA A 59 3.42 0.52 -8.44
C ALA A 59 3.15 1.75 -7.55
N ASP A 60 2.25 2.64 -7.96
CA ASP A 60 1.88 3.82 -7.16
C ASP A 60 1.17 3.41 -5.87
N ALA A 61 0.22 2.47 -5.96
CA ALA A 61 -0.42 1.90 -4.80
C ALA A 61 0.57 1.20 -3.85
N ALA A 62 1.55 0.47 -4.39
CA ALA A 62 2.57 -0.20 -3.59
C ALA A 62 3.53 0.80 -2.93
N PHE A 63 3.98 1.80 -3.68
CA PHE A 63 4.98 2.78 -3.23
C PHE A 63 4.41 3.76 -2.19
N GLU A 64 3.18 4.25 -2.38
CA GLU A 64 2.51 5.07 -1.36
C GLU A 64 2.19 4.27 -0.09
N CYS A 65 1.96 2.96 -0.19
CA CYS A 65 1.76 2.10 0.99
C CYS A 65 3.06 1.86 1.75
N VAL A 66 4.17 1.56 1.05
CA VAL A 66 5.45 1.26 1.72
C VAL A 66 6.07 2.51 2.34
N ALA A 67 5.72 3.71 1.84
CA ALA A 67 6.18 5.00 2.38
C ALA A 67 5.62 5.35 3.76
N GLU A 68 4.59 4.66 4.27
CA GLU A 68 4.04 4.90 5.62
C GLU A 68 4.79 4.19 6.74
N PHE A 69 5.88 3.47 6.43
CA PHE A 69 6.69 2.76 7.41
C PHE A 69 8.09 3.35 7.50
N GLU A 70 8.58 3.53 8.73
CA GLU A 70 9.96 3.99 8.99
C GLU A 70 10.94 2.82 8.95
N GLU A 71 10.57 1.66 9.50
CA GLU A 71 11.40 0.45 9.48
C GLU A 71 11.50 -0.13 8.07
N PRO A 72 12.57 -0.88 7.73
CA PRO A 72 12.66 -1.60 6.46
C PRO A 72 11.39 -2.40 6.17
N ALA A 73 10.71 -2.03 5.08
CA ALA A 73 9.39 -2.51 4.73
C ALA A 73 9.32 -2.99 3.29
N CYS A 74 8.45 -3.98 3.07
CA CYS A 74 8.11 -4.48 1.75
C CYS A 74 6.59 -4.55 1.60
N VAL A 75 6.08 -4.04 0.49
CA VAL A 75 4.68 -4.15 0.06
C VAL A 75 4.63 -4.88 -1.27
N ILE A 76 3.79 -5.91 -1.35
CA ILE A 76 3.50 -6.65 -2.58
C ILE A 76 2.06 -6.34 -2.97
N VAL A 77 1.87 -5.82 -4.19
CA VAL A 77 0.56 -5.43 -4.73
C VAL A 77 0.20 -6.23 -5.96
N LYS A 78 -1.10 -6.46 -6.11
CA LYS A 78 -1.72 -6.91 -7.36
C LYS A 78 -3.06 -6.20 -7.55
N HIS A 79 -3.28 -5.59 -8.71
CA HIS A 79 -4.51 -4.87 -9.03
C HIS A 79 -4.87 -3.81 -7.96
N MET A 80 -3.90 -2.96 -7.64
CA MET A 80 -3.95 -1.87 -6.66
C MET A 80 -4.26 -2.28 -5.21
N ASN A 81 -4.24 -3.58 -4.89
CA ASN A 81 -4.48 -4.08 -3.54
C ASN A 81 -3.22 -4.78 -3.00
N PRO A 82 -2.78 -4.46 -1.78
CA PRO A 82 -1.74 -5.22 -1.10
C PRO A 82 -2.17 -6.68 -0.91
N CYS A 83 -1.37 -7.63 -1.40
CA CYS A 83 -1.52 -9.06 -1.09
C CYS A 83 -0.57 -9.52 0.02
N GLY A 84 0.49 -8.74 0.29
CA GLY A 84 1.39 -8.96 1.42
C GLY A 84 2.13 -7.69 1.81
N VAL A 85 2.22 -7.40 3.10
CA VAL A 85 2.99 -6.27 3.65
C VAL A 85 3.74 -6.76 4.90
N ALA A 86 4.97 -6.32 5.07
CA ALA A 86 5.70 -6.54 6.31
C ALA A 86 6.78 -5.49 6.55
N VAL A 87 7.08 -5.25 7.83
CA VAL A 87 8.28 -4.57 8.31
C VAL A 87 9.24 -5.58 8.93
N ALA A 88 10.54 -5.31 8.91
CA ALA A 88 11.56 -6.14 9.55
C ALA A 88 12.84 -5.35 9.85
N SER A 89 13.87 -6.03 10.38
CA SER A 89 15.20 -5.45 10.58
C SER A 89 15.94 -5.13 9.28
N ASP A 90 15.59 -5.82 8.19
CA ASP A 90 16.18 -5.64 6.88
C ASP A 90 15.16 -5.93 5.77
N VAL A 91 15.43 -5.38 4.59
CA VAL A 91 14.49 -5.40 3.46
C VAL A 91 14.26 -6.80 2.89
N LYS A 92 15.21 -7.73 3.04
CA LYS A 92 15.06 -9.11 2.58
C LYS A 92 14.09 -9.85 3.49
N GLU A 93 14.25 -9.74 4.80
CA GLU A 93 13.34 -10.36 5.75
C GLU A 93 11.93 -9.77 5.63
N ALA A 94 11.81 -8.44 5.43
CA ALA A 94 10.54 -7.80 5.15
C ALA A 94 9.86 -8.41 3.91
N TYR A 95 10.61 -8.61 2.81
CA TYR A 95 10.09 -9.27 1.62
C TYR A 95 9.62 -10.71 1.88
N LEU A 96 10.43 -11.54 2.54
CA LEU A 96 10.08 -12.94 2.80
C LEU A 96 8.80 -13.05 3.64
N ARG A 97 8.65 -12.18 4.63
CA ARG A 97 7.47 -12.12 5.51
C ARG A 97 6.22 -11.60 4.78
N ALA A 98 6.37 -10.61 3.91
CA ALA A 98 5.28 -10.12 3.05
C ALA A 98 4.85 -11.20 2.04
N TYR A 99 5.81 -11.86 1.39
CA TYR A 99 5.57 -12.94 0.42
C TYR A 99 4.82 -14.13 1.04
N ALA A 100 5.13 -14.47 2.29
CA ALA A 100 4.46 -15.54 3.02
C ALA A 100 2.97 -15.30 3.31
N CYS A 101 2.47 -14.06 3.16
CA CYS A 101 1.05 -13.73 3.33
C CYS A 101 0.18 -14.39 2.25
N ASP A 102 0.55 -14.23 0.98
CA ASP A 102 -0.14 -14.86 -0.15
C ASP A 102 0.84 -15.06 -1.32
N THR A 103 1.51 -16.22 -1.32
CA THR A 103 2.50 -16.57 -2.33
C THR A 103 1.91 -16.74 -3.72
N VAL A 104 0.61 -17.03 -3.82
CA VAL A 104 -0.10 -17.24 -5.09
C VAL A 104 -0.39 -15.90 -5.74
N SER A 105 -0.95 -14.95 -4.98
CA SER A 105 -1.23 -13.61 -5.48
C SER A 105 0.04 -12.80 -5.74
N ALA A 106 1.12 -13.04 -5.00
CA ALA A 106 2.41 -12.39 -5.26
C ALA A 106 3.01 -12.71 -6.64
N PHE A 107 2.62 -13.81 -7.27
CA PHE A 107 3.06 -14.13 -8.63
C PHE A 107 2.48 -13.14 -9.66
N GLY A 108 3.38 -12.50 -10.41
CA GLY A 108 3.06 -11.39 -11.31
C GLY A 108 2.72 -10.09 -10.57
N GLY A 109 3.04 -10.00 -9.28
CA GLY A 109 2.83 -8.81 -8.48
C GLY A 109 3.89 -7.73 -8.73
N ILE A 110 3.68 -6.61 -8.05
CA ILE A 110 4.64 -5.51 -7.93
C ILE A 110 5.17 -5.47 -6.51
N VAL A 111 6.49 -5.36 -6.38
CA VAL A 111 7.18 -5.25 -5.09
C VAL A 111 7.65 -3.81 -4.91
N ALA A 112 7.25 -3.17 -3.80
CA ALA A 112 7.74 -1.86 -3.38
C ALA A 112 8.50 -1.96 -2.07
N LEU A 113 9.63 -1.26 -2.00
CA LEU A 113 10.53 -1.20 -0.85
C LEU A 113 10.70 0.25 -0.41
N ASN A 114 10.79 0.49 0.90
CA ASN A 114 11.16 1.83 1.43
C ASN A 114 12.67 2.00 1.64
N SER A 115 13.46 0.98 1.33
CA SER A 115 14.91 0.91 1.54
C SER A 115 15.63 0.46 0.27
N THR A 116 16.95 0.62 0.21
CA THR A 116 17.77 0.18 -0.91
C THR A 116 17.56 -1.30 -1.24
N LEU A 117 17.34 -1.60 -2.52
CA LEU A 117 17.28 -2.97 -3.02
C LEU A 117 18.68 -3.60 -2.99
N THR A 118 18.85 -4.62 -2.15
CA THR A 118 20.15 -5.30 -1.92
C THR A 118 20.35 -6.52 -2.81
N GLU A 119 21.60 -6.95 -2.98
CA GLU A 119 21.98 -8.19 -3.67
C GLU A 119 21.22 -9.40 -3.11
N GLN A 120 21.19 -9.51 -1.77
CA GLN A 120 20.56 -10.64 -1.08
C GLN A 120 19.06 -10.70 -1.32
N LEU A 121 18.38 -9.55 -1.40
CA LEU A 121 16.97 -9.50 -1.76
C LEU A 121 16.76 -9.83 -3.24
N ALA A 122 17.61 -9.31 -4.14
CA ALA A 122 17.51 -9.62 -5.57
C ALA A 122 17.57 -11.14 -5.85
N MET A 123 18.41 -11.89 -5.10
CA MET A 123 18.46 -13.36 -5.18
C MET A 123 17.12 -14.04 -4.85
N GLU A 124 16.32 -13.46 -3.97
CA GLU A 124 14.97 -13.96 -3.64
C GLU A 124 13.94 -13.54 -4.69
N LEU A 125 13.98 -12.29 -5.14
CA LEU A 125 13.03 -11.74 -6.13
C LEU A 125 13.04 -12.51 -7.46
N VAL A 126 14.22 -12.94 -7.93
CA VAL A 126 14.34 -13.69 -9.20
C VAL A 126 13.77 -15.12 -9.15
N LYS A 127 13.40 -15.63 -7.96
CA LYS A 127 12.80 -16.96 -7.80
C LYS A 127 11.37 -17.02 -8.30
N ILE A 128 10.68 -15.89 -8.38
CA ILE A 128 9.30 -15.79 -8.86
C ILE A 128 9.20 -14.83 -10.05
N PHE A 129 8.06 -14.88 -10.75
CA PHE A 129 7.75 -13.89 -11.77
C PHE A 129 7.19 -12.63 -11.10
N LEU A 130 7.83 -11.48 -11.36
CA LEU A 130 7.39 -10.16 -10.93
C LEU A 130 7.26 -9.25 -12.15
N GLU A 131 6.30 -8.33 -12.10
CA GLU A 131 6.14 -7.33 -13.16
C GLU A 131 7.03 -6.11 -12.93
N VAL A 132 7.05 -5.60 -11.69
CA VAL A 132 7.78 -4.39 -11.31
C VAL A 132 8.40 -4.55 -9.92
N VAL A 133 9.60 -4.01 -9.74
CA VAL A 133 10.23 -3.75 -8.44
C VAL A 133 10.48 -2.24 -8.35
N ILE A 134 10.07 -1.59 -7.28
CA ILE A 134 10.28 -0.16 -7.03
C ILE A 134 10.94 0.06 -5.67
N ALA A 135 11.96 0.92 -5.63
CA ALA A 135 12.73 1.24 -4.44
C ALA A 135 13.32 2.66 -4.55
N PRO A 136 13.76 3.28 -3.43
CA PRO A 136 14.49 4.54 -3.49
C PRO A 136 15.84 4.40 -4.23
N ASP A 137 16.55 3.29 -4.02
CA ASP A 137 17.85 3.02 -4.63
C ASP A 137 18.10 1.51 -4.78
N ALA A 138 19.16 1.11 -5.49
CA ALA A 138 19.56 -0.29 -5.67
C ALA A 138 21.08 -0.46 -5.75
N GLU A 139 21.58 -1.55 -5.16
CA GLU A 139 22.97 -1.99 -5.33
C GLU A 139 23.24 -2.44 -6.78
N ALA A 140 24.48 -2.25 -7.25
CA ALA A 140 24.86 -2.64 -8.61
C ALA A 140 24.75 -4.16 -8.83
N GLU A 141 25.10 -4.94 -7.81
CA GLU A 141 25.00 -6.38 -7.76
C GLU A 141 23.53 -6.84 -7.80
N ALA A 142 22.63 -6.12 -7.13
CA ALA A 142 21.20 -6.38 -7.18
C ALA A 142 20.63 -6.20 -8.60
N LEU A 143 21.02 -5.11 -9.28
CA LEU A 143 20.64 -4.85 -10.67
C LEU A 143 21.18 -5.94 -11.61
N ALA A 144 22.43 -6.36 -11.41
CA ALA A 144 23.03 -7.45 -12.19
C ALA A 144 22.24 -8.76 -12.05
N ILE A 145 21.80 -9.11 -10.84
CA ILE A 145 20.98 -10.30 -10.60
C ILE A 145 19.60 -10.16 -11.25
N LEU A 146 18.91 -9.03 -11.06
CA LEU A 146 17.59 -8.82 -11.66
C LEU A 146 17.63 -8.81 -13.19
N SER A 147 18.76 -8.45 -13.81
CA SER A 147 18.92 -8.45 -15.27
C SER A 147 18.77 -9.84 -15.92
N THR A 148 18.94 -10.90 -15.14
CA THR A 148 18.64 -12.28 -15.58
C THR A 148 17.15 -12.48 -15.92
N LYS A 149 16.27 -11.60 -15.45
CA LYS A 149 14.84 -11.55 -15.77
C LYS A 149 14.55 -10.33 -16.65
N ALA A 150 14.95 -10.37 -17.93
CA ALA A 150 14.88 -9.22 -18.86
C ALA A 150 13.54 -8.45 -18.94
N ASN A 151 12.43 -9.06 -18.53
CA ASN A 151 11.10 -8.42 -18.55
C ASN A 151 10.75 -7.65 -17.27
N VAL A 152 11.39 -7.91 -16.13
CA VAL A 152 11.06 -7.23 -14.86
C VAL A 152 11.48 -5.77 -14.96
N ARG A 153 10.57 -4.86 -14.62
CA ARG A 153 10.88 -3.44 -14.57
C ARG A 153 11.45 -3.11 -13.21
N VAL A 154 12.53 -2.34 -13.18
CA VAL A 154 13.12 -1.85 -11.93
C VAL A 154 13.04 -0.33 -11.97
N LEU A 155 12.36 0.25 -10.97
CA LEU A 155 12.10 1.68 -10.85
C LEU A 155 12.84 2.22 -9.63
N LEU A 156 13.67 3.24 -9.84
CA LEU A 156 14.38 3.94 -8.76
C LEU A 156 13.81 5.35 -8.59
N THR A 157 13.33 5.67 -7.39
CA THR A 157 12.72 6.98 -7.08
C THR A 157 13.71 7.99 -6.51
N GLY A 158 14.92 7.55 -6.14
CA GLY A 158 15.98 8.35 -5.52
C GLY A 158 15.76 8.63 -4.03
N SER A 159 14.51 8.77 -3.59
CA SER A 159 14.14 8.93 -2.18
C SER A 159 12.72 8.44 -1.94
N MET A 160 12.36 8.30 -0.65
CA MET A 160 10.99 8.04 -0.24
C MET A 160 10.18 9.34 -0.17
N PRO A 161 8.90 9.32 -0.57
CA PRO A 161 8.05 10.47 -0.39
C PRO A 161 7.63 10.61 1.07
N ASP A 162 7.41 11.85 1.52
CA ASP A 162 6.87 12.12 2.85
C ASP A 162 5.37 11.74 2.91
N PRO A 163 4.96 10.71 3.67
CA PRO A 163 3.56 10.28 3.70
C PRO A 163 2.62 11.33 4.31
N THR A 164 3.14 12.27 5.11
CA THR A 164 2.37 13.33 5.79
C THR A 164 2.14 14.57 4.92
N GLN A 165 2.82 14.69 3.76
CA GLN A 165 2.72 15.85 2.89
C GLN A 165 1.26 16.16 2.51
N GLU A 166 0.82 17.39 2.81
CA GLU A 166 -0.48 17.90 2.38
C GLU A 166 -0.53 17.97 0.85
N ARG A 167 -1.55 17.32 0.27
CA ARG A 167 -1.76 17.30 -1.18
C ARG A 167 -3.24 17.11 -1.51
N THR A 168 -3.59 17.36 -2.77
CA THR A 168 -4.95 17.13 -3.27
C THR A 168 -5.00 15.93 -4.21
N THR A 169 -6.02 15.11 -4.06
CA THR A 169 -6.34 14.01 -4.97
C THR A 169 -7.53 14.38 -5.83
N VAL A 170 -7.50 13.98 -7.10
CA VAL A 170 -8.56 14.26 -8.07
C VAL A 170 -9.13 12.94 -8.56
N ARG A 171 -10.46 12.82 -8.58
CA ARG A 171 -11.19 11.72 -9.21
C ARG A 171 -12.10 12.28 -10.29
N SER A 172 -12.04 11.72 -11.50
CA SER A 172 -13.00 12.05 -12.54
C SER A 172 -14.36 11.42 -12.26
N ILE A 173 -15.41 12.15 -12.60
CA ILE A 173 -16.79 11.65 -12.72
C ILE A 173 -17.34 12.10 -14.07
N SER A 174 -18.46 11.52 -14.51
CA SER A 174 -19.08 11.95 -15.76
C SER A 174 -19.43 13.45 -15.70
N GLY A 175 -18.80 14.25 -16.55
CA GLY A 175 -19.03 15.69 -16.64
C GLY A 175 -18.24 16.56 -15.66
N GLY A 176 -17.31 16.01 -14.85
CA GLY A 176 -16.52 16.83 -13.93
C GLY A 176 -15.47 16.08 -13.11
N PHE A 177 -14.98 16.75 -12.06
CA PHE A 177 -13.96 16.23 -11.15
C PHE A 177 -14.37 16.42 -9.69
N LEU A 178 -14.04 15.44 -8.85
CA LEU A 178 -14.06 15.55 -7.40
C LEU A 178 -12.64 15.81 -6.91
N VAL A 179 -12.45 16.84 -6.10
CA VAL A 179 -11.15 17.19 -5.51
C VAL A 179 -11.28 17.14 -4.00
N GLN A 180 -10.32 16.49 -3.34
CA GLN A 180 -10.25 16.39 -1.89
C GLN A 180 -8.79 16.44 -1.43
N THR A 181 -8.55 16.68 -0.15
CA THR A 181 -7.23 16.46 0.44
C THR A 181 -6.91 14.96 0.45
N ALA A 182 -5.64 14.61 0.28
CA ALA A 182 -5.19 13.23 0.45
C ALA A 182 -5.39 12.76 1.89
N ASP A 183 -5.52 11.44 2.05
CA ASP A 183 -5.45 10.80 3.35
C ASP A 183 -3.97 10.68 3.76
N ASN A 184 -3.44 11.73 4.37
CA ASN A 184 -2.06 11.84 4.83
C ASN A 184 -1.93 11.63 6.35
N LYS A 185 -2.97 11.08 7.00
CA LYS A 185 -2.87 10.68 8.41
C LYS A 185 -2.03 9.41 8.49
N VAL A 186 -0.90 9.51 9.18
CA VAL A 186 0.00 8.40 9.50
C VAL A 186 -0.20 8.06 10.97
N PHE A 187 -0.21 6.76 11.28
CA PHE A 187 -0.41 6.24 12.63
C PHE A 187 0.90 5.63 13.13
N ASP A 188 1.96 6.44 13.21
CA ASP A 188 3.26 6.09 13.78
C ASP A 188 3.53 6.81 15.12
N GLY A 189 4.47 6.26 15.89
CA GLY A 189 5.01 6.89 17.10
C GLY A 189 3.99 7.23 18.21
N ALA A 190 4.37 8.20 19.06
CA ALA A 190 3.60 8.58 20.24
C ALA A 190 2.26 9.29 19.92
N GLU A 191 2.10 9.86 18.72
CA GLU A 191 0.84 10.44 18.27
C GLU A 191 -0.17 9.38 17.84
N ALA A 192 0.26 8.23 17.30
CA ALA A 192 -0.63 7.10 16.99
C ALA A 192 -1.40 6.58 18.21
N HIS A 193 -0.82 6.72 19.41
CA HIS A 193 -1.48 6.34 20.67
C HIS A 193 -2.50 7.38 21.16
N ARG A 194 -2.42 8.63 20.69
CA ARG A 194 -3.31 9.70 21.15
C ARG A 194 -4.70 9.51 20.57
N GLY A 195 -5.63 9.10 21.42
CA GLY A 195 -7.05 8.96 21.07
C GLY A 195 -7.52 7.52 20.87
N LEU A 196 -6.63 6.52 20.99
CA LEU A 196 -7.05 5.11 21.03
C LEU A 196 -7.79 4.83 22.34
N LYS A 197 -8.95 4.18 22.23
CA LYS A 197 -9.75 3.76 23.37
C LYS A 197 -9.89 2.24 23.38
N THR A 198 -9.37 1.61 24.43
CA THR A 198 -9.69 0.21 24.73
C THR A 198 -11.14 0.12 25.15
N VAL A 199 -11.93 -0.71 24.45
CA VAL A 199 -13.38 -0.86 24.67
C VAL A 199 -13.77 -2.22 25.26
N THR A 200 -12.82 -3.15 25.32
CA THR A 200 -12.96 -4.51 25.88
C THR A 200 -12.38 -4.58 27.29
N LYS A 201 -12.63 -5.69 28.01
CA LYS A 201 -12.11 -5.88 29.38
C LYS A 201 -10.59 -5.97 29.42
N ARG A 202 -9.98 -6.51 28.36
CA ARG A 202 -8.54 -6.74 28.24
C ARG A 202 -7.91 -5.65 27.38
N ALA A 203 -6.94 -4.92 27.92
CA ALA A 203 -6.11 -4.04 27.12
C ALA A 203 -5.17 -4.85 26.22
N PRO A 204 -4.81 -4.35 25.01
CA PRO A 204 -3.77 -4.99 24.21
C PRO A 204 -2.41 -4.87 24.92
N SER A 205 -1.56 -5.89 24.74
CA SER A 205 -0.13 -5.77 25.04
C SER A 205 0.55 -4.75 24.12
N ALA A 206 1.81 -4.40 24.41
CA ALA A 206 2.57 -3.49 23.56
C ALA A 206 2.77 -4.07 22.15
N GLU A 207 3.03 -5.36 22.04
CA GLU A 207 3.17 -6.07 20.77
C GLU A 207 1.85 -6.10 19.99
N GLU A 208 0.74 -6.44 20.65
CA GLU A 208 -0.59 -6.43 20.02
C GLU A 208 -0.99 -5.02 19.56
N LEU A 209 -0.65 -3.99 20.33
CA LEU A 209 -0.93 -2.61 19.94
C LEU A 209 -0.10 -2.21 18.70
N SER A 210 1.16 -2.61 18.64
CA SER A 210 2.02 -2.41 17.46
C SER A 210 1.43 -3.08 16.23
N ASP A 211 0.97 -4.33 16.36
CA ASP A 211 0.32 -5.06 15.26
C ASP A 211 -1.01 -4.44 14.82
N LEU A 212 -1.79 -3.91 15.77
CA LEU A 212 -3.04 -3.19 15.47
C LEU A 212 -2.77 -1.91 14.67
N LEU A 213 -1.74 -1.14 15.05
CA LEU A 213 -1.33 0.07 14.33
C LEU A 213 -0.80 -0.27 12.93
N PHE A 214 0.08 -1.28 12.83
CA PHE A 214 0.56 -1.79 11.55
C PHE A 214 -0.61 -2.20 10.63
N ALA A 215 -1.55 -3.00 11.13
CA ALA A 215 -2.72 -3.41 10.36
C ALA A 215 -3.60 -2.23 9.93
N PHE A 216 -3.71 -1.21 10.78
CA PHE A 216 -4.47 0.01 10.49
C PHE A 216 -3.81 0.88 9.40
N THR A 217 -2.48 0.98 9.41
CA THR A 217 -1.72 1.60 8.32
C THR A 217 -1.93 0.84 7.02
N VAL A 218 -1.83 -0.50 7.03
CA VAL A 218 -2.04 -1.30 5.81
C VAL A 218 -3.47 -1.18 5.29
N VAL A 219 -4.51 -1.22 6.15
CA VAL A 219 -5.92 -1.25 5.70
C VAL A 219 -6.32 0.04 4.96
N LYS A 220 -5.65 1.16 5.23
CA LYS A 220 -5.78 2.43 4.48
C LYS A 220 -5.47 2.27 2.99
N HIS A 221 -4.63 1.31 2.62
CA HIS A 221 -4.22 1.03 1.24
C HIS A 221 -5.01 -0.08 0.56
N VAL A 222 -5.94 -0.72 1.28
CA VAL A 222 -6.77 -1.80 0.75
C VAL A 222 -8.12 -1.23 0.28
N LYS A 223 -8.58 -1.60 -0.92
CA LYS A 223 -9.87 -1.14 -1.45
C LYS A 223 -11.01 -1.60 -0.55
N SER A 224 -12.00 -0.74 -0.35
CA SER A 224 -13.10 -0.96 0.58
C SER A 224 -14.22 -1.86 0.02
N ASN A 225 -14.89 -2.68 0.84
CA ASN A 225 -14.62 -2.92 2.25
C ASN A 225 -13.33 -3.73 2.46
N ALA A 226 -12.52 -3.32 3.43
CA ALA A 226 -11.22 -3.90 3.71
C ALA A 226 -11.14 -4.51 5.11
N ILE A 227 -10.43 -5.64 5.24
CA ILE A 227 -10.03 -6.27 6.50
C ILE A 227 -8.58 -6.74 6.35
N VAL A 228 -7.74 -6.46 7.34
CA VAL A 228 -6.33 -6.88 7.39
C VAL A 228 -6.09 -7.60 8.72
N TYR A 229 -5.52 -8.80 8.64
CA TYR A 229 -4.94 -9.49 9.79
C TYR A 229 -3.45 -9.33 9.74
N ALA A 230 -2.85 -8.99 10.88
CA ALA A 230 -1.41 -8.88 11.01
C ALA A 230 -0.94 -9.57 12.29
N LYS A 231 0.32 -10.00 12.26
CA LYS A 231 1.03 -10.49 13.42
C LYS A 231 2.53 -10.25 13.25
N ASP A 232 3.17 -9.78 14.30
CA ASP A 232 4.60 -9.48 14.40
C ASP A 232 5.07 -8.45 13.35
N GLY A 233 4.22 -7.51 12.91
CA GLY A 233 4.54 -6.54 11.86
C GLY A 233 4.48 -7.11 10.44
N ALA A 234 3.72 -8.18 10.22
CA ALA A 234 3.48 -8.74 8.89
C ALA A 234 2.01 -9.12 8.70
N THR A 235 1.46 -8.87 7.51
CA THR A 235 0.11 -9.30 7.15
C THR A 235 0.03 -10.83 7.11
N LYS A 236 -1.08 -11.38 7.60
CA LYS A 236 -1.42 -12.81 7.57
C LYS A 236 -2.65 -13.10 6.69
N GLY A 237 -3.40 -12.06 6.33
CA GLY A 237 -4.52 -12.16 5.41
C GLY A 237 -5.11 -10.78 5.11
N VAL A 238 -5.50 -10.58 3.85
CA VAL A 238 -6.04 -9.31 3.36
C VAL A 238 -7.31 -9.58 2.54
N GLY A 239 -8.42 -8.97 2.96
CA GLY A 239 -9.70 -9.07 2.28
C GLY A 239 -10.06 -7.73 1.72
N ALA A 240 -10.06 -7.63 0.39
CA ALA A 240 -10.16 -6.37 -0.33
C ALA A 240 -11.42 -6.28 -1.20
N GLY A 241 -11.96 -5.06 -1.32
CA GLY A 241 -12.87 -4.66 -2.39
C GLY A 241 -14.25 -5.33 -2.40
N GLN A 242 -14.70 -5.92 -1.29
CA GLN A 242 -16.00 -6.58 -1.26
C GLN A 242 -17.13 -5.62 -0.89
N MET A 243 -18.30 -5.82 -1.52
CA MET A 243 -19.53 -5.08 -1.21
C MET A 243 -19.99 -5.33 0.23
N SER A 244 -19.86 -6.58 0.70
CA SER A 244 -20.12 -6.93 2.09
C SER A 244 -18.83 -7.06 2.87
N ARG A 245 -18.74 -6.32 3.97
CA ARG A 245 -17.63 -6.43 4.91
C ARG A 245 -17.48 -7.83 5.50
N ILE A 246 -18.58 -8.58 5.62
CA ILE A 246 -18.56 -9.99 6.05
C ILE A 246 -17.76 -10.84 5.05
N TYR A 247 -17.85 -10.56 3.75
CA TYR A 247 -17.05 -11.26 2.75
C TYR A 247 -15.59 -10.82 2.81
N SER A 248 -15.29 -9.53 2.97
CA SER A 248 -13.90 -9.08 3.20
C SER A 248 -13.31 -9.77 4.42
N ALA A 249 -14.07 -9.86 5.51
CA ALA A 249 -13.70 -10.61 6.70
C ALA A 249 -13.43 -12.07 6.36
N LYS A 250 -14.37 -12.79 5.74
CA LYS A 250 -14.18 -14.21 5.38
C LYS A 250 -12.98 -14.46 4.46
N ILE A 251 -12.72 -13.55 3.53
CA ILE A 251 -11.56 -13.59 2.63
C ILE A 251 -10.27 -13.32 3.42
N ALA A 252 -10.31 -12.39 4.37
CA ALA A 252 -9.17 -11.98 5.18
C ALA A 252 -8.81 -12.98 6.31
N ALA A 253 -9.79 -13.44 7.10
CA ALA A 253 -9.70 -14.54 8.10
C ALA A 253 -11.01 -14.92 8.83
N ILE A 254 -12.08 -14.10 8.78
CA ILE A 254 -13.33 -14.07 9.61
C ILE A 254 -13.26 -13.00 10.75
N ILE A 255 -13.92 -11.80 10.57
CA ILE A 255 -14.41 -10.68 11.48
C ILE A 255 -13.76 -9.23 11.42
N GLN A 256 -14.44 -8.16 11.95
CA GLN A 256 -14.72 -6.77 11.43
C GLN A 256 -14.28 -5.51 12.30
N PRO A 257 -14.45 -4.22 11.86
CA PRO A 257 -13.79 -2.99 12.37
C PRO A 257 -14.60 -2.04 13.30
N GLY A 258 -15.87 -2.30 13.61
CA GLY A 258 -16.70 -1.41 14.45
C GLY A 258 -17.36 -0.22 13.71
N GLY A 259 -18.19 0.56 14.41
CA GLY A 259 -19.04 1.66 13.90
C GLY A 259 -20.48 1.26 13.56
N SER A 260 -20.89 0.04 13.95
CA SER A 260 -22.20 -0.55 13.70
C SER A 260 -23.16 -0.30 14.87
N LEU A 261 -24.47 -0.26 14.59
CA LEU A 261 -25.51 -0.41 15.63
C LEU A 261 -25.32 -1.68 16.48
N LYS A 262 -24.55 -2.65 15.98
CA LYS A 262 -24.24 -3.94 16.61
C LYS A 262 -22.78 -4.07 17.06
N ASP A 263 -22.12 -2.95 17.35
CA ASP A 263 -20.75 -3.01 17.89
C ASP A 263 -20.69 -3.82 19.19
N GLN A 264 -21.74 -3.73 20.02
CA GLN A 264 -21.84 -4.50 21.26
C GLN A 264 -21.75 -6.01 21.01
N ASP A 265 -22.43 -6.54 19.98
CA ASP A 265 -22.36 -7.97 19.63
C ASP A 265 -20.92 -8.40 19.29
N SER A 266 -20.14 -7.52 18.65
CA SER A 266 -18.74 -7.81 18.28
C SER A 266 -17.80 -7.72 19.48
N ILE A 267 -18.04 -6.75 20.37
CA ILE A 267 -17.31 -6.58 21.62
C ILE A 267 -17.56 -7.79 22.54
N ASP A 268 -18.83 -8.21 22.70
CA ASP A 268 -19.21 -9.35 23.54
C ASP A 268 -18.58 -10.65 23.01
N ALA A 269 -18.56 -10.84 21.69
CA ALA A 269 -17.89 -11.98 21.07
C ALA A 269 -16.37 -11.96 21.33
N ALA A 270 -15.71 -10.81 21.16
CA ALA A 270 -14.28 -10.66 21.44
C ALA A 270 -13.97 -10.95 22.92
N ASP A 271 -14.75 -10.41 23.85
CA ASP A 271 -14.64 -10.67 25.29
C ASP A 271 -14.82 -12.17 25.61
N SER A 272 -15.79 -12.85 24.98
CA SER A 272 -16.03 -14.28 25.18
C SER A 272 -14.87 -15.17 24.72
N CYS A 273 -14.12 -14.71 23.71
CA CYS A 273 -12.91 -15.35 23.19
C CYS A 273 -11.63 -14.88 23.90
N GLY A 274 -11.75 -13.99 24.89
CA GLY A 274 -10.60 -13.41 25.60
C GLY A 274 -9.70 -12.54 24.71
N MET A 275 -10.21 -11.97 23.62
CA MET A 275 -9.49 -11.14 22.65
C MET A 275 -9.49 -9.66 23.08
N ALA A 276 -8.40 -8.93 22.80
CA ALA A 276 -8.41 -7.46 22.88
C ALA A 276 -9.02 -6.87 21.60
N MET A 277 -9.78 -5.79 21.76
CA MET A 277 -10.32 -4.99 20.66
C MET A 277 -10.22 -3.50 21.00
N VAL A 278 -9.79 -2.70 20.02
CA VAL A 278 -9.68 -1.25 20.10
C VAL A 278 -10.52 -0.58 19.03
N PHE A 279 -11.03 0.62 19.31
CA PHE A 279 -11.59 1.50 18.30
C PHE A 279 -10.63 2.66 18.01
N THR A 280 -10.42 2.94 16.73
CA THR A 280 -9.53 4.01 16.25
C THR A 280 -10.24 5.35 16.12
N GLY A 281 -11.57 5.36 16.01
CA GLY A 281 -12.36 6.58 15.76
C GLY A 281 -12.14 7.21 14.37
N VAL A 282 -11.32 6.58 13.51
CA VAL A 282 -10.96 7.04 12.17
C VAL A 282 -11.31 5.96 11.15
N ARG A 283 -11.89 6.35 10.01
CA ARG A 283 -12.32 5.44 8.95
C ARG A 283 -11.60 5.74 7.64
N HIS A 284 -10.93 4.74 7.08
CA HIS A 284 -10.28 4.80 5.77
C HIS A 284 -11.15 4.13 4.70
N PHE A 285 -11.94 4.90 3.95
CA PHE A 285 -12.56 4.39 2.73
C PHE A 285 -11.65 4.64 1.52
N ARG A 286 -11.41 3.59 0.74
CA ARG A 286 -10.65 3.65 -0.51
C ARG A 286 -11.47 3.01 -1.62
N HIS A 287 -11.84 3.82 -2.61
CA HIS A 287 -12.60 3.41 -3.80
C HIS A 287 -11.72 3.45 -5.05
#